data_AF-A0AAW5S8S6-F1
#
_entry.id   AF-A0AAW5S8S6-F1
#
_cell.length_a   1.000
_cell.length_b   1.000
_cell.length_c   1.000
_cell.angle_alpha   90.00
_cell.angle_beta   90.00
_cell.angle_gamma   90.00
#
_symmetry.space_group_name_H-M   'P 1'
#
loop_
_entity.id
_entity.type
_entity.pdbx_description
1 polymer ?
#
loop_
_entity_poly.entity_id
_entity_poly.type
_entity_poly.pdbx_seq_one_letter_code
_entity_poly.pdbx_strand_id
1 'polypeptide(L)'
;MSGKRRKYTPEFREHAARLVIETGRPVAHVAAEIGVGEQVLGRWVRLAKETAAAGDTGAVLDTDERAELERLRRENAELRLDREFLKKAAAFFVSEQHR
;
A
#
# COMPACT_ATOMS: atom_id res chain seq x y z
N MET A 1 20.23 8.23 -25.83
CA MET A 1 20.41 6.84 -25.35
C MET A 1 19.22 6.47 -24.47
N SER A 2 18.38 5.52 -24.87
CA SER A 2 17.17 5.15 -24.12
C SER A 2 17.56 4.18 -23.00
N GLY A 3 17.71 4.70 -21.77
CA GLY A 3 18.00 3.89 -20.60
C GLY A 3 16.83 2.95 -20.27
N LYS A 4 17.12 1.68 -19.97
CA LYS A 4 16.13 0.66 -19.57
C LYS A 4 15.32 1.19 -18.39
N ARG A 5 14.03 1.49 -18.61
CA ARG A 5 13.11 1.97 -17.56
C ARG A 5 12.99 0.90 -16.47
N ARG A 6 13.55 1.18 -15.29
CA ARG A 6 13.32 0.35 -14.09
C ARG A 6 11.83 0.41 -13.75
N LYS A 7 11.19 -0.76 -13.69
CA LYS A 7 9.79 -0.89 -13.27
C LYS A 7 9.77 -1.10 -11.77
N TYR A 8 9.04 -0.24 -11.05
CA TYR A 8 8.77 -0.37 -9.62
C TYR A 8 7.32 -0.82 -9.42
N THR A 9 7.06 -1.72 -8.48
CA THR A 9 5.70 -2.18 -8.18
C THR A 9 4.88 -1.04 -7.54
N PRO A 10 3.55 -1.01 -7.67
CA PRO A 10 2.72 0.03 -7.07
C PRO A 10 2.93 0.17 -5.55
N GLU A 11 3.05 -0.96 -4.86
CA GLU A 11 3.23 -1.02 -3.40
C GLU A 11 4.55 -0.40 -2.97
N PHE A 12 5.62 -0.65 -3.74
CA PHE A 12 6.93 -0.05 -3.49
C PHE A 12 6.90 1.47 -3.65
N ARG A 13 6.18 1.98 -4.67
CA ARG A 13 6.05 3.42 -4.89
C ARG A 13 5.30 4.10 -3.75
N GLU A 14 4.22 3.49 -3.31
CA GLU A 14 3.40 4.00 -2.21
C GLU A 14 4.21 4.01 -0.90
N HIS A 15 4.87 2.91 -0.58
CA HIS A 15 5.66 2.80 0.64
C HIS A 15 6.84 3.78 0.67
N ALA A 16 7.51 3.97 -0.46
CA ALA A 16 8.59 4.94 -0.60
C ALA A 16 8.09 6.40 -0.46
N ALA A 17 6.94 6.72 -1.06
CA ALA A 17 6.32 8.04 -0.93
C ALA A 17 5.86 8.32 0.50
N ARG A 18 5.23 7.33 1.15
CA ARG A 18 4.76 7.41 2.53
C ARG A 18 5.91 7.62 3.50
N LEU A 19 7.03 6.91 3.32
CA LEU A 19 8.23 7.07 4.15
C LEU A 19 8.71 8.53 4.16
N VAL A 20 8.75 9.21 3.01
CA VAL A 20 9.12 10.63 2.92
C VAL A 20 8.11 11.53 3.63
N ILE A 21 6.80 11.27 3.43
CA ILE A 21 5.71 12.09 3.97
C ILE A 21 5.66 12.00 5.49
N GLU A 22 5.73 10.79 6.06
CA GLU A 22 5.61 10.54 7.49
C GLU A 22 6.86 10.98 8.27
N THR A 23 8.05 10.77 7.70
CA THR A 23 9.31 11.12 8.38
C THR A 23 9.75 12.56 8.14
N GLY A 24 9.15 13.26 7.18
CA GLY A 24 9.55 14.62 6.78
C GLY A 24 10.97 14.73 6.20
N ARG A 25 11.63 13.60 5.91
CA ARG A 25 13.01 13.56 5.44
C ARG A 25 13.12 14.10 4.00
N PRO A 26 14.27 14.68 3.62
CA PRO A 26 14.48 15.13 2.24
C PRO A 26 14.36 13.98 1.23
N VAL A 27 13.65 14.22 0.13
CA VAL A 27 13.45 13.25 -0.97
C VAL A 27 14.79 12.69 -1.47
N ALA A 28 15.79 13.55 -1.65
CA ALA A 28 17.14 13.17 -2.10
C ALA A 28 17.79 12.11 -1.20
N HIS A 29 17.64 12.24 0.11
CA HIS A 29 18.21 11.31 1.10
C HIS A 29 17.52 9.95 1.00
N VAL A 30 16.18 9.95 1.06
CA VAL A 30 15.40 8.71 0.98
C VAL A 30 15.61 8.01 -0.37
N ALA A 31 15.68 8.77 -1.46
CA ALA A 31 15.95 8.26 -2.80
C ALA A 31 17.29 7.54 -2.89
N ALA A 32 18.34 8.11 -2.31
CA ALA A 32 19.67 7.50 -2.27
C ALA A 32 19.68 6.20 -1.44
N GLU A 33 18.98 6.17 -0.30
CA GLU A 33 18.89 4.97 0.54
C GLU A 33 18.18 3.80 -0.14
N ILE A 34 17.08 4.07 -0.85
CA ILE A 34 16.28 3.03 -1.51
C ILE A 34 16.72 2.76 -2.96
N GLY A 35 17.77 3.44 -3.43
CA GLY A 35 18.31 3.26 -4.79
C GLY A 35 17.37 3.72 -5.92
N VAL A 36 16.52 4.70 -5.64
CA VAL A 36 15.57 5.30 -6.59
C VAL A 36 16.07 6.67 -7.03
N GLY A 37 15.78 7.09 -8.26
CA GLY A 37 16.10 8.44 -8.71
C GLY A 37 15.27 9.49 -7.95
N GLU A 38 15.91 10.55 -7.46
CA GLU A 38 15.26 11.62 -6.69
C GLU A 38 14.01 12.19 -7.39
N GLN A 39 14.11 12.46 -8.69
CA GLN A 39 13.00 12.96 -9.50
C GLN A 39 11.80 11.99 -9.55
N VAL A 40 12.09 10.69 -9.54
CA VAL A 40 11.06 9.63 -9.58
C VAL A 40 10.36 9.54 -8.23
N LEU A 41 11.12 9.54 -7.12
CA LEU A 41 10.55 9.53 -5.78
C LEU A 41 9.77 10.82 -5.48
N GLY A 42 10.28 11.98 -5.89
CA GLY A 42 9.60 13.26 -5.75
C GLY A 42 8.24 13.29 -6.45
N ARG A 43 8.14 12.68 -7.64
CA ARG A 43 6.85 12.52 -8.34
C ARG A 43 5.87 11.65 -7.54
N TRP A 44 6.32 10.55 -6.93
CA TRP A 44 5.46 9.69 -6.13
C TRP A 44 4.99 10.37 -4.85
N VAL A 45 5.87 11.11 -4.18
CA VAL A 45 5.53 11.91 -2.99
C VAL A 45 4.50 12.98 -3.33
N ARG A 46 4.68 13.68 -4.45
CA ARG A 46 3.72 14.68 -4.93
C ARG A 46 2.36 14.04 -5.20
N LEU A 47 2.32 12.94 -5.95
CA LEU A 47 1.07 12.23 -6.25
C LEU A 47 0.39 11.74 -4.96
N ALA A 48 1.15 11.18 -4.01
CA ALA A 48 0.61 10.71 -2.74
C ALA A 48 0.02 11.85 -1.89
N LYS A 49 0.67 13.03 -1.88
CA LYS A 49 0.15 14.25 -1.23
C LYS A 49 -1.10 14.78 -1.93
N GLU A 50 -1.10 14.80 -3.27
CA GLU A 50 -2.25 15.20 -4.07
C GLU A 50 -3.43 14.24 -3.87
N THR A 51 -3.22 12.92 -3.80
CA THR A 51 -4.28 11.94 -3.50
C THR A 51 -4.80 12.06 -2.07
N ALA A 52 -3.92 12.36 -1.10
CA ALA A 52 -4.33 12.59 0.28
C ALA A 52 -5.14 13.90 0.42
N ALA A 53 -4.76 14.94 -0.31
CA ALA A 53 -5.48 16.21 -0.37
C ALA A 53 -6.79 16.12 -1.18
N ALA A 54 -6.80 15.31 -2.24
CA ALA A 54 -7.99 15.00 -3.05
C ALA A 54 -8.93 13.98 -2.38
N GLY A 55 -8.62 13.54 -1.15
CA GLY A 55 -9.50 12.76 -0.29
C GLY A 55 -10.83 13.44 0.06
N ASP A 56 -11.07 14.66 -0.42
CA ASP A 56 -12.37 15.35 -0.37
C ASP A 56 -12.97 15.66 -1.76
N THR A 57 -12.24 15.46 -2.87
CA THR A 57 -12.77 15.67 -4.23
C THR A 57 -12.20 14.65 -5.22
N GLY A 58 -12.81 13.47 -5.18
CA GLY A 58 -12.84 12.42 -6.21
C GLY A 58 -11.91 12.57 -7.41
N ALA A 59 -10.73 11.95 -7.33
CA ALA A 59 -10.11 11.42 -8.54
C ALA A 59 -11.05 10.35 -9.11
N VAL A 60 -11.51 10.53 -10.34
CA VAL A 60 -12.30 9.55 -11.09
C VAL A 60 -11.41 8.31 -11.30
N LEU A 61 -11.45 7.38 -10.34
CA LEU A 61 -11.06 5.99 -10.56
C LEU A 61 -11.86 5.50 -11.77
N ASP A 62 -11.19 4.90 -12.74
CA ASP A 62 -11.85 4.26 -13.87
C ASP A 62 -12.89 3.26 -13.33
N THR A 63 -14.02 3.07 -14.01
CA THR A 63 -15.14 2.26 -13.49
C THR A 63 -14.70 0.84 -13.14
N ASP A 64 -13.72 0.33 -13.87
CA ASP A 64 -13.11 -0.98 -13.65
C ASP A 64 -12.22 -1.02 -12.41
N GLU A 65 -11.49 0.06 -12.14
CA GLU A 65 -10.66 0.19 -10.93
C GLU A 65 -11.51 0.33 -9.67
N ARG A 66 -12.68 0.99 -9.74
CA ARG A 66 -13.64 1.04 -8.62
C ARG A 66 -14.26 -0.31 -8.33
N ALA A 67 -14.65 -1.03 -9.37
CA ALA A 67 -15.26 -2.35 -9.22
C ALA A 67 -14.28 -3.35 -8.60
N GLU A 68 -13.03 -3.34 -9.05
CA GLU A 68 -11.99 -4.22 -8.49
C GLU A 68 -11.64 -3.82 -7.06
N LEU A 69 -11.59 -2.53 -6.74
CA LEU A 69 -11.34 -2.05 -5.38
C LEU A 69 -12.43 -2.47 -4.40
N GLU A 70 -13.70 -2.40 -4.80
CA GLU A 70 -14.80 -2.88 -3.97
C GLU A 70 -14.81 -4.41 -3.83
N ARG A 71 -14.47 -5.15 -4.89
CA ARG A 71 -14.30 -6.61 -4.84
C ARG A 71 -13.20 -7.00 -3.86
N LEU A 72 -12.01 -6.39 -4.00
CA LEU A 72 -10.86 -6.67 -3.14
C LEU A 72 -11.12 -6.31 -1.68
N ARG A 73 -11.89 -5.26 -1.39
CA ARG A 73 -12.31 -4.92 -0.02
C ARG A 73 -13.20 -5.99 0.60
N ARG A 74 -14.17 -6.50 -0.17
CA ARG A 74 -15.06 -7.58 0.29
C ARG A 74 -14.27 -8.86 0.55
N GLU A 75 -13.40 -9.26 -0.38
CA GLU A 75 -12.55 -10.43 -0.22
C GLU A 75 -11.60 -10.30 0.98
N ASN A 76 -11.05 -9.12 1.24
CA ASN A 76 -10.21 -8.89 2.42
C ASN A 76 -11.00 -9.01 3.74
N ALA A 77 -12.25 -8.54 3.76
CA ALA A 77 -13.11 -8.65 4.94
C ALA A 77 -13.46 -10.11 5.24
N GLU A 78 -13.82 -10.89 4.22
CA GLU A 78 -14.12 -12.32 4.34
C GLU A 78 -12.90 -13.11 4.83
N LEU A 79 -11.73 -12.92 4.21
CA LEU A 79 -10.50 -13.61 4.61
C LEU A 79 -10.06 -13.28 6.05
N ARG A 80 -10.37 -12.06 6.54
CA ARG A 80 -10.10 -11.69 7.94
C ARG A 80 -11.00 -12.43 8.90
N LEU A 81 -12.29 -12.53 8.59
CA LEU A 81 -13.25 -13.28 9.40
C LEU A 81 -12.89 -14.77 9.48
N ASP A 82 -12.53 -15.38 8.34
CA ASP A 82 -12.10 -16.78 8.30
C ASP A 82 -10.83 -17.01 9.13
N ARG A 83 -9.85 -16.11 9.02
CA ARG A 83 -8.64 -16.17 9.83
C ARG A 83 -8.94 -16.04 11.33
N GLU A 84 -9.85 -15.16 11.72
CA GLU A 84 -10.25 -15.03 13.12
C GLU A 84 -10.99 -16.26 13.63
N PHE A 85 -11.89 -16.82 12.82
CA PHE A 85 -12.60 -18.06 13.15
C PHE A 85 -11.63 -19.23 13.34
N LEU A 86 -10.71 -19.44 12.39
CA LEU A 86 -9.69 -20.49 12.47
C LEU A 86 -8.76 -20.31 13.66
N LYS A 87 -8.37 -19.06 13.99
CA LYS A 87 -7.57 -18.78 15.20
C LYS A 87 -8.33 -19.11 16.47
N LYS A 88 -9.61 -18.76 16.56
CA LYS A 88 -10.46 -19.08 17.72
C LYS A 88 -10.67 -20.58 17.85
N ALA A 89 -10.90 -21.29 16.74
CA ALA A 89 -11.00 -22.74 16.72
C ALA A 89 -9.69 -23.41 17.17
N ALA A 90 -8.54 -22.99 16.62
CA ALA A 90 -7.23 -23.50 17.03
C ALA A 90 -6.96 -23.25 18.52
N ALA A 91 -7.29 -22.06 19.05
CA ALA A 91 -7.15 -21.76 20.46
C ALA A 91 -8.04 -22.63 21.35
N PHE A 92 -9.25 -22.94 20.90
CA PHE A 92 -10.16 -23.86 21.59
C PHE A 92 -9.63 -25.30 21.60
N PHE A 93 -9.12 -25.81 20.47
CA PHE A 93 -8.53 -27.15 20.42
C PHE A 93 -7.28 -27.29 21.28
N VAL A 94 -6.41 -26.26 21.30
CA VAL A 94 -5.22 -26.26 22.16
C VAL A 94 -5.59 -26.26 23.65
N SER A 95 -6.61 -25.50 24.06
CA SER A 95 -7.04 -25.50 25.47
C SER A 95 -7.75 -26.79 25.90
N GLU A 96 -8.39 -27.50 24.97
CA GLU A 96 -8.99 -28.83 25.21
C GLU A 96 -7.94 -29.95 25.30
N GLN A 97 -6.83 -29.86 24.54
CA GLN A 97 -5.73 -30.83 24.61
C GLN A 97 -4.84 -30.68 25.86
N HIS A 98 -4.90 -29.55 26.55
CA HIS A 98 -4.14 -29.29 27.79
C HIS A 98 -4.95 -29.50 29.08
N ARG A 99 -6.14 -30.12 28.97
CA ARG A 99 -6.97 -30.55 30.10
C ARG A 99 -6.77 -32.04 30.36
#